data_AF-X0W651-F1
#
_entry.id   AF-X0W651-F1
#
_cell.length_a   1.000
_cell.length_b   1.000
_cell.length_c   1.000
_cell.angle_alpha   90.00
_cell.angle_beta   90.00
_cell.angle_gamma   90.00
#
_symmetry.space_group_name_H-M   'P 1'
#
loop_
_entity.id
_entity.type
_entity.pdbx_description
1 polymer ?
#
loop_
_entity_poly.entity_id
_entity_poly.type
_entity_poly.pdbx_seq_one_letter_code
_entity_poly.pdbx_strand_id
1 'polypeptide(L)' 'MSTVSFEVPGISCGHCTHTIQTEVGELEGVKSVEASQ' A
#
# COMPACT_ATOMS: atom_id res chain seq x y z
N MET A 1 7.47 14.52 7.67
CA MET A 1 6.78 13.30 7.20
C MET A 1 7.83 12.44 6.53
N SER A 2 7.87 11.15 6.85
CA SER A 2 8.79 10.21 6.23
C SER A 2 8.01 9.36 5.25
N THR A 3 8.44 9.32 4.00
CA THR A 3 7.89 8.46 2.97
C THR A 3 8.84 7.29 2.78
N VAL A 4 8.29 6.08 2.76
CA VAL A 4 9.02 4.84 2.51
C VAL A 4 8.38 4.13 1.33
N SER A 5 9.20 3.68 0.38
CA SER A 5 8.77 2.90 -0.78
C SER A 5 9.27 1.47 -0.64
N PHE A 6 8.37 0.53 -0.92
CA PHE A 6 8.64 -0.90 -0.89
C PHE A 6 8.31 -1.50 -2.24
N GLU A 7 9.13 -2.43 -2.69
CA GLU A 7 8.87 -3.22 -3.89
C GLU A 7 8.25 -4.54 -3.44
N VAL A 8 7.01 -4.80 -3.86
CA VAL A 8 6.24 -5.98 -3.47
C VAL A 8 6.04 -6.87 -4.70
N PRO A 9 6.83 -7.93 -4.88
CA PRO A 9 6.68 -8.83 -6.02
C PRO A 9 5.39 -9.65 -5.90
N GLY A 10 4.81 -10.03 -7.04
CA GLY A 10 3.61 -10.89 -7.10
C GLY A 10 2.27 -10.15 -7.08
N ILE A 11 2.27 -8.81 -7.08
CA ILE A 11 1.08 -8.00 -7.33
C ILE A 11 0.84 -7.99 -8.85
N SER A 12 -0.23 -8.63 -9.31
CA SER A 12 -0.53 -8.74 -10.76
C SER A 12 -1.91 -8.23 -11.15
N CYS A 13 -2.71 -7.75 -10.19
CA CYS A 13 -4.03 -7.20 -10.46
C CYS A 13 -4.46 -6.19 -9.40
N GLY A 14 -5.41 -5.32 -9.77
CA GLY A 14 -5.93 -4.24 -8.93
C GLY A 14 -6.58 -4.69 -7.60
N HIS A 15 -6.91 -5.97 -7.44
CA HIS A 15 -7.44 -6.47 -6.17
C HIS A 15 -6.39 -6.42 -5.06
N CYS A 16 -5.15 -6.84 -5.34
CA CYS A 16 -4.10 -6.85 -4.34
C CYS A 16 -3.69 -5.42 -3.93
N THR A 17 -3.59 -4.50 -4.89
CA THR A 17 -3.30 -3.08 -4.57
C THR A 17 -4.42 -2.44 -3.77
N HIS A 18 -5.68 -2.76 -4.03
CA HIS A 18 -6.80 -2.25 -3.24
C HIS A 18 -6.74 -2.76 -1.80
N THR A 19 -6.58 -4.07 -1.60
CA THR A 19 -6.45 -4.65 -0.26
C THR A 19 -5.27 -4.05 0.51
N ILE A 20 -4.09 -3.93 -0.11
CA ILE A 20 -2.93 -3.32 0.56
C ILE A 20 -3.22 -1.88 0.97
N GLN A 21 -3.86 -1.10 0.11
CA GLN A 21 -4.17 0.30 0.42
C GLN A 21 -5.16 0.44 1.59
N THR A 22 -6.18 -0.41 1.62
CA THR A 22 -7.16 -0.44 2.72
C THR A 22 -6.48 -0.86 4.02
N GLU A 23 -5.87 -2.05 4.06
CA GLU A 23 -5.34 -2.62 5.30
C GLU A 23 -4.18 -1.79 5.87
N VAL A 24 -3.27 -1.29 5.02
CA VAL A 24 -2.13 -0.48 5.47
C VAL A 24 -2.57 0.95 5.82
N GLY A 25 -3.58 1.49 5.12
CA GLY A 25 -4.15 2.80 5.42
C GLY A 25 -4.84 2.87 6.78
N GLU A 26 -5.30 1.74 7.32
CA GLU A 26 -5.91 1.63 8.65
C GLU A 26 -4.89 1.53 9.80
N LEU A 27 -3.60 1.38 9.50
CA LEU A 27 -2.56 1.27 10.53
C LEU A 27 -2.31 2.62 11.22
N GLU A 28 -2.17 2.59 12.56
CA GLU A 28 -1.90 3.78 13.35
C GLU A 28 -0.63 4.51 12.89
N GLY A 29 -0.77 5.81 12.61
CA GLY A 29 0.33 6.66 12.17
C GLY A 29 0.53 6.71 10.64
N VAL A 30 -0.17 5.88 9.86
CA VAL A 30 -0.19 6.00 8.41
C VAL A 30 -1.06 7.18 8.00
N LYS A 31 -0.47 8.16 7.29
CA LYS A 31 -1.21 9.32 6.79
C LYS A 31 -1.75 9.11 5.38
N SER A 32 -1.01 8.37 4.56
CA SER A 32 -1.34 8.12 3.15
C SER A 32 -0.59 6.89 2.70
N VAL A 33 -1.21 6.08 1.85
CA VAL A 33 -0.59 4.93 1.22
C VAL A 33 -1.09 4.84 -0.22
N GLU A 34 -0.18 4.55 -1.14
CA GLU A 34 -0.47 4.34 -2.55
C GLU A 34 0.23 3.06 -3.00
N ALA A 35 -0.52 2.19 -3.69
CA ALA A 35 0.02 0.98 -4.27
C ALA A 35 -0.25 0.96 -5.77
N SER A 36 0.83 0.94 -6.56
CA SER A 36 0.81 0.80 -8.02
C SER A 36 1.34 -0.58 -8.42
N GLN A 37 0.68 -1.19 -9.41
CA GLN A 37 1.08 -2.47 -10.01
C GLN A 37 2.01 -2.25 -11.20
#